data_AF-A0A930K5P2-F1
#
_entry.id   AF-A0A930K5P2-F1
#
_cell.length_a   1.000
_cell.length_b   1.000
_cell.length_c   1.000
_cell.angle_alpha   90.00
_cell.angle_beta   90.00
_cell.angle_gamma   90.00
#
_symmetry.space_group_name_H-M   'P 1'
#
loop_
_entity.id
_entity.type
_entity.pdbx_description
1 polymer ?
#
loop_
_entity_poly.entity_id
_entity_poly.type
_entity_poly.pdbx_seq_one_letter_code
_entity_poly.pdbx_strand_id
1 'polypeptide(L)'
;MLKILNKRQSKTNIEELTTLLDKYGIAYHTLPIRLIQEKIPLKDILVKNSTYQSSKLKKRLIEEGIKKEYCEICGQGNTWNDKLLVLQLDHINGIHTDNRLENLRIVCPNCHTQT
;
A
#
# COMPACT_ATOMS: atom_id res chain seq x y z
N MET A 1 -2.20 -28.66 -21.42
CA MET A 1 -1.16 -27.60 -21.35
C MET A 1 -1.79 -26.25 -21.68
N LEU A 2 -2.24 -25.51 -20.66
CA LEU A 2 -2.53 -24.07 -20.78
C LEU A 2 -1.98 -23.40 -19.52
N LYS A 3 -0.68 -23.06 -19.59
CA LYS A 3 -0.02 -22.17 -18.64
C LYS A 3 -0.56 -20.76 -18.88
N ILE A 4 -1.71 -20.42 -18.30
CA ILE A 4 -2.19 -19.03 -18.33
C ILE A 4 -1.54 -18.31 -17.14
N LEU A 5 -0.38 -17.72 -17.47
CA LEU A 5 0.11 -16.43 -17.01
C LEU A 5 0.35 -16.29 -15.49
N ASN A 6 1.51 -16.81 -15.12
CA ASN A 6 2.38 -16.23 -14.10
C ASN A 6 2.76 -14.79 -14.45
N LYS A 7 1.83 -13.84 -14.23
CA LYS A 7 2.12 -12.40 -14.24
C LYS A 7 1.50 -11.75 -13.01
N ARG A 8 2.31 -11.64 -11.94
CA ARG A 8 2.18 -10.51 -11.03
C ARG A 8 2.52 -9.25 -11.84
N GLN A 9 1.55 -8.68 -12.54
CA GLN A 9 1.71 -7.36 -13.16
C GLN A 9 0.56 -6.45 -12.72
N SER A 10 0.99 -5.49 -11.88
CA SER A 10 0.44 -4.17 -11.67
C SER A 10 -0.43 -3.63 -12.82
N LYS A 11 -1.57 -3.04 -12.43
CA LYS A 11 -2.46 -2.15 -13.21
C LYS A 11 -3.03 -2.78 -14.48
N THR A 12 -4.22 -3.36 -14.37
CA THR A 12 -5.07 -3.54 -15.56
C THR A 12 -5.45 -2.15 -16.07
N ASN A 13 -4.98 -1.78 -17.26
CA ASN A 13 -5.51 -0.62 -17.97
C ASN A 13 -7.00 -0.90 -18.24
N ILE A 14 -7.89 0.01 -17.81
CA ILE A 14 -9.34 -0.17 -17.96
C ILE A 14 -9.72 -0.31 -19.45
N GLU A 15 -9.00 0.35 -20.35
CA GLU A 15 -9.17 0.23 -21.81
C GLU A 15 -8.76 -1.16 -22.33
N GLU A 16 -7.66 -1.71 -21.84
CA GLU A 16 -7.22 -3.07 -22.21
C GLU A 16 -8.18 -4.12 -21.66
N LEU A 17 -8.68 -3.92 -20.44
CA LEU A 17 -9.62 -4.83 -19.80
C LEU A 17 -10.98 -4.82 -20.52
N THR A 18 -11.51 -3.64 -20.84
CA THR A 18 -12.77 -3.51 -21.59
C THR A 18 -12.65 -4.15 -22.97
N THR A 19 -11.56 -3.88 -23.69
CA THR A 19 -11.26 -4.53 -24.99
C THR A 19 -11.20 -6.06 -24.88
N LEU A 20 -10.61 -6.59 -23.80
CA LEU A 20 -10.53 -8.04 -23.57
C LEU A 20 -11.91 -8.64 -23.26
N LEU A 21 -12.70 -7.97 -22.43
CA LEU A 21 -14.04 -8.44 -22.05
C LEU A 21 -14.98 -8.47 -23.25
N ASP A 22 -14.92 -7.46 -24.13
CA ASP A 22 -15.67 -7.42 -25.38
C ASP A 22 -15.26 -8.54 -26.33
N LYS A 23 -13.95 -8.80 -26.46
CA LYS A 23 -13.41 -9.89 -27.30
C LYS A 23 -13.94 -11.26 -26.90
N TYR A 24 -14.16 -11.50 -25.60
CA TYR A 24 -14.68 -12.77 -25.09
C TYR A 24 -16.20 -12.76 -24.85
N GLY A 25 -16.90 -11.68 -25.22
CA GLY A 25 -18.36 -11.56 -25.07
C GLY A 25 -18.83 -11.54 -23.62
N ILE A 26 -17.99 -11.09 -22.69
CA ILE A 26 -18.29 -11.07 -21.26
C ILE A 26 -18.99 -9.74 -20.94
N ALA A 27 -20.27 -9.82 -20.56
CA ALA A 27 -21.02 -8.67 -20.09
C ALA A 27 -20.41 -8.10 -18.81
N TYR A 28 -19.84 -6.89 -18.89
CA TYR A 28 -19.10 -6.27 -17.78
C TYR A 28 -19.91 -5.25 -16.97
N HIS A 29 -21.11 -4.89 -17.42
CA HIS A 29 -22.02 -4.00 -16.71
C HIS A 29 -22.51 -4.56 -15.35
N THR A 30 -22.25 -5.84 -15.09
CA THR A 30 -22.51 -6.51 -13.79
C THR A 30 -21.25 -6.64 -12.93
N LEU A 31 -20.07 -6.22 -13.41
CA LEU A 31 -18.85 -6.33 -12.64
C LEU A 31 -18.89 -5.40 -11.41
N PRO A 32 -18.40 -5.85 -10.26
CA PRO A 32 -18.40 -5.04 -9.05
C PRO A 32 -17.55 -3.77 -9.23
N ILE A 33 -18.17 -2.60 -9.02
CA ILE A 33 -17.56 -1.24 -9.12
C ILE A 33 -16.23 -1.11 -8.39
N ARG A 34 -15.99 -1.93 -7.35
CA ARG A 34 -14.71 -2.01 -6.62
C ARG A 34 -13.51 -2.32 -7.52
N LEU A 35 -13.70 -2.92 -8.69
CA LEU A 35 -12.63 -3.23 -9.63
C LEU A 35 -12.10 -2.01 -10.39
N ILE A 36 -12.81 -0.87 -10.33
CA ILE A 36 -12.61 0.28 -11.21
C ILE A 36 -12.16 1.54 -10.44
N GLN A 37 -12.12 1.50 -9.10
CA GLN A 37 -11.74 2.70 -8.33
C GLN A 37 -10.25 3.01 -8.46
N GLU A 38 -9.95 4.20 -8.99
CA GLU A 38 -8.61 4.75 -9.02
C GLU A 38 -8.08 5.01 -7.60
N LYS A 39 -6.78 4.81 -7.41
CA LYS A 39 -6.14 5.10 -6.14
C LYS A 39 -6.03 6.62 -5.98
N ILE A 40 -6.40 7.12 -4.81
CA ILE A 40 -6.16 8.53 -4.44
C ILE A 40 -4.66 8.84 -4.64
N PRO A 41 -4.30 9.94 -5.35
CA PRO A 41 -2.92 10.31 -5.57
C PRO A 41 -2.16 10.55 -4.25
N LEU A 42 -0.89 10.14 -4.20
CA LEU A 42 -0.07 10.30 -2.99
C LEU A 42 0.07 11.76 -2.54
N LYS A 43 0.14 12.70 -3.48
CA LYS A 43 0.20 14.15 -3.19
C LYS A 43 -1.00 14.65 -2.38
N ASP A 44 -2.16 13.99 -2.51
CA ASP A 44 -3.39 14.37 -1.80
C ASP A 44 -3.50 13.62 -0.45
N ILE A 45 -2.70 12.58 -0.25
CA ILE A 45 -2.63 11.80 0.99
C ILE A 45 -1.53 12.33 1.91
N LEU A 46 -0.36 12.66 1.37
CA LEU A 46 0.86 13.04 2.09
C LEU A 46 0.85 14.51 2.53
N VAL A 47 -0.21 14.89 3.22
CA VAL A 47 -0.50 16.26 3.67
C VAL A 47 -0.92 16.26 5.14
N LYS A 48 -1.01 17.46 5.74
CA LYS A 48 -1.65 17.64 7.05
C LYS A 48 -3.15 17.40 6.96
N ASN A 49 -3.76 16.99 8.08
CA ASN A 49 -5.20 16.74 8.21
C ASN A 49 -5.73 15.68 7.24
N SER A 50 -4.87 14.73 6.84
CA SER A 50 -5.24 13.63 5.97
C SER A 50 -6.06 12.60 6.75
N THR A 51 -7.20 12.19 6.21
CA THR A 51 -8.08 11.16 6.78
C THR A 51 -7.71 9.75 6.30
N TYR A 52 -6.63 9.61 5.54
CA TYR A 52 -6.21 8.34 4.98
C TYR A 52 -5.68 7.41 6.08
N GLN A 53 -6.21 6.18 6.11
CA GLN A 53 -5.91 5.21 7.17
C GLN A 53 -4.42 4.80 7.17
N SER A 54 -3.75 4.90 8.32
CA SER A 54 -2.30 4.65 8.48
C SER A 54 -1.87 3.25 8.03
N SER A 55 -2.68 2.21 8.29
CA SER A 55 -2.37 0.85 7.84
C SER A 55 -2.38 0.71 6.31
N LYS A 56 -3.32 1.38 5.63
CA LYS A 56 -3.36 1.48 4.17
C LYS A 56 -2.20 2.31 3.66
N LEU A 57 -1.86 3.41 4.34
CA LEU A 57 -0.76 4.29 3.95
C LEU A 57 0.57 3.55 4.02
N LYS A 58 0.84 2.83 5.12
CA LYS A 58 2.02 1.98 5.29
C LYS A 58 2.20 1.05 4.09
N LYS A 59 1.16 0.27 3.77
CA LYS A 59 1.16 -0.67 2.65
C LYS A 59 1.43 0.06 1.33
N ARG A 60 0.75 1.19 1.12
CA ARG A 60 0.91 2.01 -0.10
C ARG A 60 2.34 2.53 -0.27
N LEU A 61 2.97 3.03 0.79
CA LEU A 61 4.33 3.56 0.78
C LEU A 61 5.37 2.47 0.48
N ILE A 62 5.17 1.25 1.00
CA ILE A 62 6.04 0.10 0.71
C ILE A 62 5.86 -0.37 -0.73
N GLU A 63 4.61 -0.52 -1.21
CA GLU A 63 4.31 -0.94 -2.58
C GLU A 63 4.85 0.03 -3.64
N GLU A 64 4.86 1.33 -3.34
CA GLU A 64 5.40 2.39 -4.20
C GLU A 64 6.92 2.58 -4.02
N GLY A 65 7.57 1.79 -3.16
CA GLY A 65 9.03 1.84 -2.95
C GLY A 65 9.54 3.09 -2.22
N ILE A 66 8.64 3.89 -1.65
CA ILE A 66 8.97 5.13 -0.92
C ILE A 66 9.54 4.80 0.47
N LYS A 67 9.00 3.77 1.11
CA LYS A 67 9.48 3.23 2.38
C LYS A 67 9.81 1.75 2.21
N LYS A 68 10.61 1.21 3.13
CA LYS A 68 11.07 -0.19 3.12
C LYS A 68 10.58 -0.91 4.38
N GLU A 69 10.52 -2.24 4.33
CA GLU A 69 10.10 -3.07 5.47
C GLU A 69 11.23 -3.31 6.49
N TYR A 70 11.80 -2.22 7.00
CA TYR A 70 12.69 -2.24 8.15
C TYR A 70 12.36 -1.07 9.09
N CYS A 71 12.71 -1.23 10.36
CA CYS A 71 12.64 -0.17 11.35
C CYS A 71 13.66 0.93 11.00
N GLU A 72 13.19 2.15 10.80
CA GLU A 72 14.03 3.33 10.52
C GLU A 72 14.79 3.84 11.76
N ILE A 73 14.54 3.25 12.95
CA ILE A 73 15.25 3.57 14.20
C ILE A 73 16.39 2.58 14.45
N CYS A 74 16.10 1.27 14.44
CA CYS A 74 17.07 0.24 14.84
C CYS A 74 17.50 -0.72 13.72
N GLY A 75 16.93 -0.57 12.51
CA GLY A 75 17.24 -1.44 11.37
C GLY A 75 16.58 -2.83 11.40
N GLN A 76 15.83 -3.17 12.45
CA GLN A 76 15.11 -4.45 12.55
C GLN A 76 14.19 -4.66 11.33
N GLY A 77 14.38 -5.77 10.61
CA GLY A 77 13.53 -6.16 9.48
C GLY A 77 12.17 -6.72 9.90
N ASN A 78 11.42 -7.24 8.93
CA ASN A 78 10.10 -7.84 9.12
C ASN A 78 10.13 -9.31 9.64
N THR A 79 11.28 -9.83 10.09
CA THR A 79 11.41 -11.18 10.63
C THR A 79 12.09 -11.16 11.99
N TRP A 80 11.52 -11.85 12.96
CA TRP A 80 12.07 -12.02 14.31
C TRP A 80 11.78 -13.43 14.82
N ASN A 81 12.80 -14.16 15.30
CA ASN A 81 12.70 -15.57 15.73
C ASN A 81 11.95 -16.44 14.69
N ASP A 82 12.36 -16.34 13.43
CA ASP A 82 11.76 -17.05 12.28
C ASP A 82 10.25 -16.80 12.07
N LYS A 83 9.70 -15.76 12.70
CA LYS A 83 8.29 -15.35 12.58
C LYS A 83 8.21 -13.95 11.97
N LEU A 84 7.11 -13.71 11.26
CA LEU A 84 6.81 -12.38 10.72
C LEU A 84 6.63 -11.37 11.86
N LEU A 85 7.43 -10.30 11.84
CA LEU A 85 7.31 -9.15 12.70
C LEU A 85 6.62 -8.01 11.95
N VAL A 86 5.42 -7.64 12.40
CA VAL A 86 4.66 -6.57 11.78
C VAL A 86 5.20 -5.21 12.24
N LEU A 87 5.91 -4.54 11.34
CA LEU A 87 6.33 -3.15 11.53
C LEU A 87 5.13 -2.19 11.46
N GLN A 88 5.19 -1.06 12.15
CA GLN A 88 4.14 -0.03 12.20
C GLN A 88 4.56 1.21 11.40
N LEU A 89 3.58 1.98 10.93
CA LEU A 89 3.81 3.34 10.45
C LEU A 89 3.61 4.27 11.64
N ASP A 90 4.64 5.02 11.97
CA ASP A 90 4.70 5.92 13.11
C ASP A 90 4.81 7.38 12.64
N HIS A 91 4.13 8.25 13.36
CA HIS A 91 4.11 9.68 13.15
C HIS A 91 5.06 10.32 14.16
N ILE A 92 6.16 10.93 13.70
CA ILE A 92 7.23 11.45 14.56
C ILE A 92 6.70 12.47 15.58
N ASN A 93 5.71 13.29 15.18
CA ASN A 93 5.07 14.27 16.05
C ASN A 93 3.86 13.74 16.85
N GLY A 94 3.52 12.45 16.75
CA GLY A 94 2.35 11.85 17.39
C GLY A 94 0.99 12.23 16.80
N ILE A 95 0.94 13.08 15.75
CA ILE A 95 -0.30 13.54 15.12
C ILE A 95 -0.65 12.60 13.97
N HIS A 96 -1.61 11.70 14.20
CA HIS A 96 -2.03 10.67 13.24
C HIS A 96 -2.58 11.18 11.90
N THR A 97 -2.95 12.46 11.81
CA THR A 97 -3.45 13.09 10.57
C THR A 97 -2.37 13.88 9.81
N ASP A 98 -1.16 14.02 10.35
CA ASP A 98 -0.03 14.67 9.66
C ASP A 98 0.75 13.65 8.84
N ASN A 99 0.23 13.33 7.65
CA ASN A 99 0.79 12.31 6.77
C ASN A 99 1.92 12.83 5.86
N ARG A 100 2.47 14.03 6.12
CA ARG A 100 3.63 14.52 5.36
C ARG A 100 4.79 13.55 5.47
N LEU A 101 5.47 13.28 4.37
CA LEU A 101 6.44 12.19 4.27
C LEU A 101 7.58 12.31 5.30
N GLU A 102 8.03 13.53 5.57
CA GLU A 102 9.06 13.84 6.57
C GLU A 102 8.63 13.53 8.01
N ASN A 103 7.31 13.43 8.27
CA ASN A 103 6.76 13.10 9.58
C ASN A 103 6.50 11.59 9.77
N LEU A 104 6.71 10.78 8.72
CA LEU A 104 6.39 9.35 8.72
C LEU A 104 7.64 8.50 8.79
N ARG A 105 7.63 7.47 9.66
CA ARG A 105 8.68 6.44 9.71
C ARG A 105 8.11 5.05 9.94
N ILE A 106 8.76 4.03 9.41
CA ILE A 106 8.48 2.63 9.71
C ILE A 106 9.23 2.23 10.99
N VAL A 107 8.55 1.64 11.96
CA VAL A 107 9.13 1.25 13.24
C VAL A 107 8.76 -0.18 13.62
N CYS A 108 9.65 -0.88 14.33
CA CYS A 108 9.30 -2.16 14.93
C CYS A 108 8.49 -1.97 16.23
N PRO A 109 7.74 -2.98 16.69
CA PRO A 109 6.97 -2.89 17.93
C PRO A 109 7.80 -2.45 19.15
N ASN A 110 9.05 -2.90 19.25
CA ASN A 110 9.94 -2.57 20.36
C ASN A 110 10.35 -1.09 20.37
N CYS A 111 10.62 -0.49 19.20
CA CYS A 111 10.95 0.93 19.13
C CYS A 111 9.70 1.79 19.29
N HIS A 112 8.56 1.34 18.75
CA HIS A 112 7.30 2.07 18.87
C HIS A 112 6.84 2.22 20.32
N THR A 113 7.09 1.23 21.18
CA THR A 113 6.74 1.31 22.61
C THR A 113 7.63 2.28 23.41
N GLN A 114 8.69 2.81 22.82
CA GLN A 114 9.68 3.69 23.48
C GLN A 114 9.52 5.17 23.08
N THR A 115 8.55 5.49 22.23
CA THR A 115 8.31 6.83 21.66
C THR A 115 6.89 7.25 21.92
#